data_AF-A0AAF6AV63-F1
#
_entry.id   AF-A0AAF6AV63-F1
#
_cell.length_a   1.000
_cell.length_b   1.000
_cell.length_c   1.000
_cell.angle_alpha   90.00
_cell.angle_beta   90.00
_cell.angle_gamma   90.00
#
_symmetry.space_group_name_H-M   'P 1'
#
loop_
_entity.id
_entity.type
_entity.pdbx_description
1 polymer ?
#
loop_
_entity_poly.entity_id
_entity_poly.type
_entity_poly.pdbx_seq_one_letter_code
_entity_poly.pdbx_strand_id
1 'polypeptide(L)'
;MFYGATIWDPWLIVGQIVCIQCLYYLSLGLLLSLFVGTQVPRFTLNYFFNYSHLSASSFVGWCTIGAYFMNSLAGAGYLLVLIERAKKCLDFSATLYIIHLFFCLVYGGFPTTITWWIVNGCCLVITAVLGEWLCMRRELKDIPIRSTRLDV
;
A
#
# COMPACT_ATOMS: atom_id res chain seq x y z
N MET A 1 12.09 21.43 -12.02
CA MET A 1 12.42 20.06 -12.50
C MET A 1 13.65 19.60 -11.73
N PHE A 2 13.45 18.82 -10.66
CA PHE A 2 14.44 18.51 -9.62
C PHE A 2 15.19 17.19 -9.87
N TYR A 3 15.36 16.77 -11.12
CA TYR A 3 15.95 15.48 -11.47
C TYR A 3 16.86 15.59 -12.71
N GLY A 4 17.96 16.31 -12.56
CA GLY A 4 19.13 16.19 -13.43
C GLY A 4 20.26 15.62 -12.58
N ALA A 5 20.66 14.37 -12.83
CA ALA A 5 21.55 13.51 -12.04
C ALA A 5 20.88 12.85 -10.82
N THR A 6 20.79 11.51 -10.83
CA THR A 6 20.42 10.70 -9.67
C THR A 6 21.54 10.74 -8.63
N ILE A 7 21.60 11.81 -7.85
CA ILE A 7 22.38 11.85 -6.62
C ILE A 7 21.62 10.94 -5.64
N TRP A 8 22.23 9.83 -5.24
CA TRP A 8 21.64 8.93 -4.25
C TRP A 8 21.52 9.67 -2.93
N ASP A 9 20.29 10.01 -2.55
CA ASP A 9 20.01 10.69 -1.29
C ASP A 9 19.21 9.75 -0.37
N PRO A 10 19.87 9.03 0.54
CA PRO A 10 19.24 7.99 1.36
C PRO A 10 18.16 8.56 2.27
N TRP A 11 18.29 9.82 2.67
CA TRP A 11 17.32 10.48 3.53
C TRP A 11 15.94 10.62 2.86
N LEU A 12 15.92 10.88 1.55
CA LEU A 12 14.69 10.97 0.78
C LEU A 12 13.97 9.61 0.72
N ILE A 13 14.71 8.52 0.52
CA ILE A 13 14.14 7.16 0.48
C ILE A 13 13.52 6.81 1.84
N VAL A 14 14.24 7.07 2.93
CA VAL A 14 13.72 6.83 4.29
C VAL A 14 12.46 7.68 4.54
N GLY A 15 12.48 8.95 4.16
CA GLY A 15 11.31 9.84 4.24
C GLY A 15 10.11 9.31 3.45
N GLN A 16 10.32 8.80 2.24
CA GLN A 16 9.27 8.18 1.41
C GLN A 16 8.70 6.92 2.09
N ILE A 17 9.55 6.03 2.62
CA ILE A 17 9.10 4.84 3.34
C ILE A 17 8.24 5.24 4.54
N VAL A 18 8.72 6.15 5.39
CA VAL A 18 7.99 6.62 6.58
C VAL A 18 6.66 7.25 6.19
N CYS A 19 6.65 8.10 5.16
CA CYS A 19 5.42 8.75 4.68
C CYS A 19 4.39 7.71 4.20
N ILE A 20 4.81 6.73 3.39
CA ILE A 20 3.94 5.65 2.93
C ILE A 20 3.39 4.83 4.10
N GLN A 21 4.21 4.52 5.10
CA GLN A 21 3.77 3.80 6.31
C GLN A 21 2.70 4.59 7.07
N CYS A 22 2.96 5.88 7.32
CA CYS A 22 2.00 6.74 8.02
C CYS A 22 0.67 6.84 7.26
N LEU A 23 0.73 7.08 5.94
CA LEU A 23 -0.47 7.15 5.11
C LEU A 23 -1.24 5.83 5.13
N TYR A 24 -0.54 4.69 4.99
CA TYR A 24 -1.15 3.37 5.01
C TYR A 24 -1.91 3.08 6.31
N TYR A 25 -1.32 3.36 7.48
CA TYR A 25 -1.98 3.11 8.76
C TYR A 25 -3.11 4.10 9.05
N LEU A 26 -2.96 5.36 8.63
CA LEU A 26 -4.04 6.34 8.75
C LEU A 26 -5.25 5.96 7.89
N SER A 27 -5.03 5.63 6.61
CA SER A 27 -6.11 5.23 5.72
C SER A 27 -6.74 3.89 6.13
N LEU A 28 -5.92 2.92 6.57
CA LEU A 28 -6.42 1.66 7.09
C LEU A 28 -7.27 1.88 8.34
N GLY A 29 -6.82 2.72 9.26
CA GLY A 29 -7.55 3.02 10.49
C GLY A 29 -8.86 3.74 10.25
N LEU A 30 -8.89 4.69 9.30
CA LEU A 30 -10.12 5.34 8.88
C LEU A 30 -11.09 4.32 8.26
N LEU A 31 -10.63 3.49 7.33
CA LEU A 31 -11.46 2.46 6.70
C LEU A 31 -12.00 1.46 7.73
N LEU A 32 -11.14 0.94 8.61
CA LEU A 32 -11.56 0.03 9.67
C LEU A 32 -12.54 0.71 10.64
N SER A 33 -12.34 1.97 11.00
CA SER A 33 -13.29 2.70 11.84
C SER A 33 -14.66 2.86 11.18
N LEU A 34 -14.71 3.07 9.86
CA LEU A 34 -15.96 3.21 9.10
C LEU A 34 -16.69 1.86 8.94
N PHE A 35 -15.95 0.81 8.54
CA PHE A 35 -16.53 -0.50 8.23
C PHE A 35 -16.77 -1.35 9.47
N VAL A 36 -15.79 -1.42 10.38
CA VAL A 36 -15.83 -2.29 11.56
C VAL A 36 -16.31 -1.52 12.79
N GLY A 37 -15.89 -0.26 12.97
CA GLY A 37 -16.28 0.55 14.12
C GLY A 37 -17.79 0.80 14.22
N THR A 38 -18.52 0.73 13.11
CA THR A 38 -20.00 0.80 13.10
C THR A 38 -20.67 -0.51 13.53
N GLN A 39 -19.95 -1.63 13.49
CA GLN A 39 -20.46 -2.97 13.76
C GLN A 39 -20.10 -3.48 15.17
N VAL A 40 -19.12 -2.86 15.84
CA VAL A 40 -18.59 -3.34 17.12
C VAL A 40 -18.65 -2.24 18.19
N PRO A 41 -18.96 -2.60 19.45
CA PRO A 41 -19.10 -1.62 20.53
C PRO A 41 -17.77 -1.01 20.98
N ARG A 42 -16.65 -1.69 20.73
CA ARG A 42 -15.30 -1.24 21.10
C ARG A 42 -14.32 -1.50 19.97
N PHE A 43 -13.88 -0.44 19.32
CA PHE A 43 -12.82 -0.49 18.33
C PHE A 43 -11.46 -0.46 19.04
N THR A 44 -10.60 -1.45 18.78
CA THR A 44 -9.29 -1.61 19.43
C THR A 44 -8.20 -1.94 18.41
N LEU A 45 -6.94 -1.80 18.80
CA LEU A 45 -5.77 -2.10 17.94
C LEU A 45 -5.70 -3.58 17.50
N ASN A 46 -6.45 -4.47 18.15
CA ASN A 46 -6.55 -5.87 17.75
C ASN A 46 -7.04 -6.02 16.30
N TYR A 47 -7.92 -5.15 15.83
CA TYR A 47 -8.42 -5.20 14.44
C TYR A 47 -7.35 -4.86 13.39
N PHE A 48 -6.24 -4.22 13.79
CA PHE A 48 -5.12 -3.89 12.90
C PHE A 48 -4.07 -4.98 12.86
N PHE A 49 -3.67 -5.51 14.02
CA PHE A 49 -2.46 -6.32 14.14
C PHE A 49 -2.72 -7.77 14.54
N ASN A 50 -3.90 -8.11 15.06
CA ASN A 50 -4.20 -9.48 15.43
C ASN A 50 -4.82 -10.23 14.24
N TYR A 51 -4.08 -11.25 13.78
CA TYR A 51 -4.43 -12.08 12.63
C TYR A 51 -5.74 -12.86 12.80
N SER A 52 -6.22 -13.08 14.03
CA SER A 52 -7.47 -13.81 14.29
C SER A 52 -8.73 -13.06 13.84
N HIS A 53 -8.68 -11.74 13.73
CA HIS A 53 -9.80 -10.93 13.25
C HIS A 53 -9.93 -10.94 11.73
N LEU A 54 -8.87 -11.35 11.01
CA LEU A 54 -8.89 -11.56 9.56
C LEU A 54 -9.44 -12.95 9.23
N SER A 55 -10.72 -13.17 9.49
CA SER A 55 -11.41 -14.46 9.26
C SER A 55 -12.62 -14.32 8.34
N ALA A 56 -12.70 -15.17 7.31
CA ALA A 56 -13.80 -15.20 6.34
C ALA A 56 -15.09 -15.86 6.90
N SER A 57 -15.09 -16.29 8.16
CA SER A 57 -16.27 -16.93 8.78
C SER A 57 -17.23 -15.94 9.42
N SER A 58 -16.81 -14.68 9.63
CA SER A 58 -17.60 -13.68 10.36
C SER A 58 -17.87 -12.45 9.51
N PHE A 59 -19.04 -11.83 9.66
CA PHE A 59 -19.40 -10.61 8.93
C PHE A 59 -18.40 -9.47 9.19
N VAL A 60 -17.96 -9.30 10.44
CA VAL A 60 -16.93 -8.32 10.81
C VAL A 60 -15.59 -8.60 10.11
N GLY A 61 -15.22 -9.88 9.98
CA GLY A 61 -14.02 -10.27 9.23
C GLY A 61 -14.12 -9.93 7.75
N TRP A 62 -15.29 -10.12 7.11
CA TRP A 62 -15.54 -9.66 5.73
C TRP A 62 -15.42 -8.15 5.58
N CYS A 63 -15.97 -7.37 6.52
CA CYS A 63 -15.81 -5.91 6.55
C CYS A 63 -14.32 -5.52 6.68
N THR A 64 -13.56 -6.25 7.51
CA THR A 64 -12.12 -6.04 7.69
C THR A 64 -11.37 -6.35 6.40
N ILE A 65 -11.65 -7.48 5.74
CA ILE A 65 -11.05 -7.84 4.45
C ILE A 65 -11.34 -6.78 3.39
N GLY A 66 -12.59 -6.30 3.30
CA GLY A 66 -12.98 -5.22 2.40
C GLY A 66 -12.18 -3.93 2.64
N ALA A 67 -11.99 -3.56 3.90
CA ALA A 67 -11.17 -2.40 4.27
C ALA A 67 -9.71 -2.56 3.82
N TYR A 68 -9.10 -3.74 3.98
CA TYR A 68 -7.73 -3.99 3.51
C TYR A 68 -7.60 -3.88 1.99
N PHE A 69 -8.56 -4.40 1.22
CA PHE A 69 -8.57 -4.27 -0.24
C PHE A 69 -8.74 -2.82 -0.69
N MET A 70 -9.66 -2.07 -0.09
CA MET A 70 -9.82 -0.64 -0.38
C MET A 70 -8.55 0.14 -0.02
N ASN A 71 -7.90 -0.23 1.08
CA ASN A 71 -6.64 0.38 1.51
C ASN A 71 -5.50 0.07 0.53
N SER A 72 -5.48 -1.13 -0.05
CA SER A 72 -4.50 -1.52 -1.07
C SER A 72 -4.64 -0.69 -2.36
N LEU A 73 -5.87 -0.37 -2.77
CA LEU A 73 -6.15 0.55 -3.89
C LEU A 73 -5.68 1.97 -3.59
N ALA A 74 -5.95 2.47 -2.38
CA ALA A 74 -5.43 3.76 -1.92
C ALA A 74 -3.89 3.76 -1.89
N GLY A 75 -3.29 2.65 -1.44
CA GLY A 75 -1.86 2.40 -1.43
C GLY A 75 -1.22 2.56 -2.82
N ALA A 76 -1.83 2.00 -3.87
CA ALA A 76 -1.36 2.19 -5.25
C ALA A 76 -1.36 3.68 -5.66
N GLY A 77 -2.35 4.46 -5.21
CA GLY A 77 -2.39 5.90 -5.39
C GLY A 77 -1.25 6.63 -4.67
N TYR A 78 -0.93 6.24 -3.43
CA TYR A 78 0.19 6.81 -2.68
C TYR A 78 1.52 6.57 -3.37
N LEU A 79 1.73 5.38 -3.96
CA LEU A 79 2.94 5.10 -4.75
C LEU A 79 3.04 6.00 -5.98
N LEU A 80 1.94 6.25 -6.70
CA LEU A 80 1.93 7.17 -7.85
C LEU A 80 2.31 8.61 -7.45
N VAL A 81 1.84 9.08 -6.29
CA VAL A 81 2.12 10.45 -5.84
C VAL A 81 3.56 10.60 -5.32
N LEU A 82 4.08 9.61 -4.58
CA LEU A 82 5.34 9.74 -3.86
C LEU A 82 6.58 9.22 -4.61
N ILE A 83 6.44 8.12 -5.37
CA ILE A 83 7.58 7.44 -6.01
C ILE A 83 7.75 7.91 -7.44
N GLU A 84 6.65 8.16 -8.16
CA GLU A 84 6.56 8.55 -9.59
C GLU A 84 7.21 7.58 -10.59
N ARG A 85 8.19 6.76 -10.17
CA ARG A 85 8.98 5.84 -10.97
C ARG A 85 8.52 4.39 -10.80
N ALA A 86 8.09 3.77 -11.90
CA ALA A 86 7.48 2.44 -11.91
C ALA A 86 8.41 1.34 -11.35
N LYS A 87 9.70 1.37 -11.71
CA LYS A 87 10.68 0.34 -11.30
C LYS A 87 10.90 0.22 -9.79
N LYS A 88 10.43 1.18 -8.99
CA LYS A 88 10.59 1.19 -7.53
C LYS A 88 9.32 0.78 -6.78
N CYS A 89 8.17 0.72 -7.45
CA CYS A 89 6.88 0.45 -6.80
C CYS A 89 6.85 -0.90 -6.08
N LEU A 90 7.46 -1.95 -6.67
CA LEU A 90 7.51 -3.28 -6.07
C LEU A 90 8.31 -3.27 -4.76
N ASP A 91 9.50 -2.67 -4.75
CA ASP A 91 10.36 -2.60 -3.57
C ASP A 91 9.61 -1.93 -2.41
N PHE A 92 9.02 -0.74 -2.65
CA PHE A 92 8.29 -0.02 -1.62
C PHE A 92 7.03 -0.76 -1.15
N SER A 93 6.28 -1.38 -2.05
CA SER A 93 5.11 -2.22 -1.67
C SER A 93 5.54 -3.39 -0.80
N ALA A 94 6.61 -4.09 -1.17
CA ALA A 94 7.14 -5.20 -0.39
C ALA A 94 7.58 -4.73 1.00
N THR A 95 8.33 -3.62 1.10
CA THR A 95 8.72 -3.06 2.41
C THR A 95 7.51 -2.70 3.27
N LEU A 96 6.42 -2.22 2.67
CA LEU A 96 5.18 -1.90 3.38
C LEU A 96 4.63 -3.14 4.10
N TYR A 97 4.37 -4.21 3.36
CA TYR A 97 3.76 -5.41 3.93
C TYR A 97 4.73 -6.23 4.79
N ILE A 98 6.05 -6.14 4.56
CA ILE A 98 7.06 -6.74 5.45
C ILE A 98 7.04 -6.04 6.83
N ILE A 99 6.98 -4.71 6.85
CA ILE A 99 6.88 -3.96 8.12
C ILE A 99 5.54 -4.26 8.80
N HIS A 100 4.44 -4.36 8.04
CA HIS A 100 3.15 -4.78 8.60
C HIS A 100 3.22 -6.18 9.22
N LEU A 101 3.82 -7.15 8.53
CA LEU A 101 4.08 -8.48 9.07
C LEU A 101 4.87 -8.38 10.37
N PHE A 102 5.94 -7.60 10.41
CA PHE A 102 6.75 -7.41 11.63
C PHE A 102 5.92 -6.87 12.81
N PHE A 103 5.05 -5.88 12.59
CA PHE A 103 4.16 -5.41 13.66
C PHE A 103 3.16 -6.46 14.11
N CYS A 104 2.59 -7.23 13.19
CA CYS A 104 1.72 -8.36 13.52
C CYS A 104 2.47 -9.43 14.33
N LEU A 105 3.73 -9.71 13.99
CA LEU A 105 4.60 -10.63 14.75
C LEU A 105 4.81 -10.16 16.19
N VAL A 106 5.11 -8.88 16.38
CA VAL A 106 5.37 -8.31 17.72
C VAL A 106 4.09 -8.25 18.56
N TYR A 107 2.94 -7.95 17.95
CA TYR A 107 1.69 -7.74 18.68
C TYR A 107 0.91 -9.02 18.95
N GLY A 108 0.75 -9.89 17.94
CA GLY A 108 -0.08 -11.09 17.99
C GLY A 108 0.70 -12.41 17.85
N GLY A 109 2.00 -12.36 17.61
CA GLY A 109 2.81 -13.52 17.28
C GLY A 109 2.73 -13.90 15.79
N PHE A 110 3.21 -15.09 15.46
CA PHE A 110 3.28 -15.54 14.06
C PHE A 110 1.88 -15.78 13.47
N PRO A 111 1.51 -15.15 12.34
CA PRO A 111 0.19 -15.35 11.73
C PRO A 111 0.08 -16.77 11.17
N THR A 112 -0.68 -17.61 11.88
CA THR A 112 -0.90 -19.01 11.49
C THR A 112 -2.07 -19.20 10.54
N THR A 113 -2.91 -18.17 10.35
CA THR A 113 -4.11 -18.25 9.51
C THR A 113 -3.78 -18.02 8.03
N ILE A 114 -4.17 -18.98 7.18
CA ILE A 114 -3.99 -18.88 5.72
C ILE A 114 -4.71 -17.66 5.14
N THR A 115 -5.88 -17.31 5.68
CA THR A 115 -6.65 -16.11 5.25
C THR A 115 -5.83 -14.83 5.37
N TRP A 116 -5.04 -14.69 6.43
CA TRP A 116 -4.17 -13.52 6.61
C TRP A 116 -3.11 -13.42 5.51
N TRP A 117 -2.47 -14.53 5.17
CA TRP A 117 -1.47 -14.61 4.10
C TRP A 117 -2.06 -14.31 2.73
N ILE A 118 -3.22 -14.89 2.42
CA ILE A 118 -3.91 -14.64 1.14
C ILE A 118 -4.29 -13.17 1.02
N VAL A 119 -4.92 -12.58 2.05
CA VAL A 119 -5.38 -11.20 1.98
C VAL A 119 -4.20 -10.24 1.86
N ASN A 120 -3.17 -10.36 2.69
CA ASN A 120 -2.00 -9.48 2.61
C ASN A 120 -1.19 -9.70 1.33
N GLY A 121 -1.05 -10.94 0.87
CA GLY A 121 -0.41 -11.27 -0.40
C GLY A 121 -1.16 -10.66 -1.60
N CYS A 122 -2.48 -10.81 -1.64
CA CYS A 122 -3.31 -10.17 -2.67
C CYS A 122 -3.22 -8.64 -2.61
N CYS A 123 -3.28 -8.05 -1.41
CA CYS A 123 -3.15 -6.61 -1.23
C CYS A 123 -1.77 -6.10 -1.66
N LEU A 124 -0.69 -6.86 -1.41
CA LEU A 124 0.66 -6.56 -1.91
C LEU A 124 0.67 -6.56 -3.43
N VAL A 125 0.14 -7.61 -4.05
CA VAL A 125 0.10 -7.73 -5.52
C VAL A 125 -0.70 -6.60 -6.15
N ILE A 126 -1.87 -6.27 -5.58
CA ILE A 126 -2.70 -5.16 -6.06
C ILE A 126 -1.92 -3.84 -5.95
N THR A 127 -1.37 -3.53 -4.78
CA THR A 127 -0.63 -2.27 -4.57
C THR A 127 0.59 -2.18 -5.49
N ALA A 128 1.34 -3.27 -5.67
CA ALA A 128 2.53 -3.31 -6.52
C ALA A 128 2.19 -3.17 -8.01
N VAL A 129 1.31 -4.03 -8.54
CA VAL A 129 0.97 -4.06 -9.97
C VAL A 129 0.19 -2.82 -10.38
N LEU A 130 -0.80 -2.40 -9.59
CA LEU A 130 -1.56 -1.20 -9.90
C LEU A 130 -0.70 0.05 -9.75
N GLY A 131 0.15 0.11 -8.72
CA GLY A 131 1.11 1.20 -8.52
C GLY A 131 2.11 1.31 -9.66
N GLU A 132 2.67 0.19 -10.11
CA GLU A 132 3.58 0.13 -11.25
C GLU A 132 2.89 0.59 -12.54
N TRP A 133 1.71 0.06 -12.83
CA TRP A 133 0.93 0.43 -14.01
C TRP A 133 0.59 1.93 -14.02
N LEU A 134 0.17 2.47 -12.88
CA LEU A 134 -0.14 3.89 -12.71
C LEU A 134 1.11 4.76 -12.93
N CYS A 135 2.24 4.40 -12.32
CA CYS A 135 3.49 5.14 -12.49
C CYS A 135 4.00 5.06 -13.93
N MET A 136 3.94 3.89 -14.57
CA MET A 136 4.34 3.71 -15.97
C MET A 136 3.51 4.58 -16.90
N ARG A 137 2.19 4.69 -16.67
CA ARG A 137 1.33 5.61 -17.43
C ARG A 137 1.68 7.07 -17.23
N ARG A 138 2.20 7.45 -16.06
CA ARG A 138 2.64 8.82 -15.77
C ARG A 138 3.99 9.11 -16.46
N GLU A 139 4.95 8.20 -16.34
CA GLU A 139 6.25 8.30 -17.03
C GLU A 139 6.11 8.40 -18.56
N LEU A 140 5.18 7.65 -19.16
CA LEU A 140 4.93 7.68 -20.60
C LEU A 140 4.32 9.01 -21.10
N LYS A 141 3.56 9.73 -20.26
CA LYS A 141 2.96 11.02 -20.64
C LYS A 141 3.98 12.16 -20.70
N ASP A 142 5.04 12.06 -19.91
CA ASP A 142 6.06 13.10 -19.81
C ASP A 142 7.08 13.05 -20.96
N ILE A 143 6.97 12.08 -21.88
CA ILE A 143 7.75 12.05 -23.12
C ILE A 143 6.97 12.86 -24.16
N PRO A 144 7.32 14.13 -24.44
CA PRO A 144 6.79 14.80 -25.62
C PRO A 144 7.26 13.99 -26.83
N ILE A 145 6.32 13.36 -27.53
CA ILE A 145 6.56 12.83 -28.85
C ILE A 145 6.94 14.05 -29.67
N ARG A 146 8.25 14.28 -29.83
CA ARG A 146 8.79 15.22 -30.80
C ARG A 146 8.45 14.59 -32.15
N SER A 147 7.18 14.70 -32.55
CA SER A 147 6.71 14.32 -33.86
C SER A 147 7.64 15.04 -34.79
N THR A 148 8.42 14.24 -35.50
CA THR A 148 9.40 14.64 -36.48
C THR A 148 8.75 15.66 -37.41
N ARG A 149 8.87 16.94 -37.06
CA ARG A 149 8.78 18.06 -37.98
C ARG A 149 10.09 18.01 -38.76
N LEU A 150 10.14 17.05 -39.67
CA LEU A 150 10.79 17.22 -40.96
C LEU A 150 9.59 17.45 -41.88
N ASP A 151 9.06 18.68 -41.93
CA ASP A 151 9.49 19.72 -42.87
C ASP A 151 9.59 19.18 -44.31
N VAL A 152 8.58 19.58 -45.09
CA VAL A 152 8.62 20.03 -46.50
C VAL A 152 9.07 19.04 -47.57
#